data_AF-F7T334-F1
#
_entry.id   AF-F7T334-F1
#
_cell.length_a   1.000
_cell.length_b   1.000
_cell.length_c   1.000
_cell.angle_alpha   90.00
_cell.angle_beta   90.00
_cell.angle_gamma   90.00
#
_symmetry.space_group_name_H-M   'P 1'
#
loop_
_entity.id
_entity.type
_entity.pdbx_description
1 polymer ?
#
loop_
_entity_poly.entity_id
_entity_poly.type
_entity_poly.pdbx_seq_one_letter_code
_entity_poly.pdbx_strand_id
1 'polypeptide(L)'
;MQRANFGRELNGRADAMMGYVQRWVEITDPEVIKTSGLARHPIVSASDNPQDEVPGMVFEITGEELEAADRYEVSDYKRVSVRLKSGAQAWVYVKA
;
A
#
# COMPACT_ATOMS: atom_id res chain seq x y z
N MET A 1 -1.48 -4.24 13.57
CA MET A 1 -0.98 -3.02 14.25
C MET A 1 0.31 -2.58 13.57
N GLN A 2 0.32 -1.42 12.93
CA GLN A 2 1.45 -0.89 12.14
C GLN A 2 2.50 -0.19 13.05
N ARG A 3 2.82 -0.80 14.20
CA ARG A 3 3.87 -0.29 15.12
C ARG A 3 5.27 -0.77 14.76
N ALA A 4 5.40 -1.75 13.87
CA ALA A 4 6.64 -2.51 13.71
C ALA A 4 7.76 -1.81 12.94
N ASN A 5 7.46 -0.82 12.08
CA ASN A 5 8.48 -0.28 11.16
C ASN A 5 8.97 1.15 11.49
N PHE A 6 8.19 1.93 12.25
CA PHE A 6 8.47 3.37 12.41
C PHE A 6 8.78 3.81 13.85
N GLY A 7 8.74 2.89 14.83
CA GLY A 7 9.12 3.18 16.22
C GLY A 7 8.21 4.17 16.97
N ARG A 8 7.19 4.74 16.31
CA ARG A 8 6.19 5.65 16.87
C ARG A 8 4.80 5.37 16.31
N GLU A 9 3.78 5.95 16.94
CA GLU A 9 2.42 5.94 16.39
C GLU A 9 2.35 6.91 15.21
N LEU A 10 1.87 6.41 14.07
CA LEU A 10 1.68 7.23 12.87
C LEU A 10 0.31 7.90 12.92
N ASN A 11 0.27 9.20 12.64
CA ASN A 11 -0.99 9.90 12.44
C ASN A 11 -1.54 9.48 11.07
N GLY A 12 -2.63 8.72 11.11
CA GLY A 12 -3.36 8.27 9.94
C GLY A 12 -4.63 9.07 9.73
N ARG A 13 -4.96 9.36 8.48
CA ARG A 13 -6.29 9.84 8.08
C ARG A 13 -6.90 8.91 7.04
N ALA A 14 -8.22 8.76 7.09
CA ALA A 14 -8.96 8.05 6.05
C ALA A 14 -8.89 8.85 4.75
N ASP A 15 -8.57 8.17 3.64
CA ASP A 15 -8.49 8.76 2.31
C ASP A 15 -8.75 7.66 1.26
N ALA A 16 -8.74 8.00 -0.02
CA ALA A 16 -8.90 7.03 -1.10
C ALA A 16 -7.95 7.28 -2.26
N MET A 17 -7.45 6.19 -2.85
CA MET A 17 -6.60 6.24 -4.04
C MET A 17 -7.46 6.21 -5.29
N MET A 18 -7.43 7.29 -6.07
CA MET A 18 -8.24 7.45 -7.29
C MET A 18 -7.56 6.81 -8.51
N GLY A 19 -8.35 6.22 -9.41
CA GLY A 19 -7.86 5.55 -10.62
C GLY A 19 -7.29 4.16 -10.37
N TYR A 20 -7.63 3.54 -9.24
CA TYR A 20 -7.19 2.20 -8.87
C TYR A 20 -8.38 1.35 -8.43
N VAL A 21 -8.22 0.03 -8.55
CA VAL A 21 -9.18 -0.96 -8.06
C VAL A 21 -8.46 -2.01 -7.22
N GLN A 22 -9.09 -2.41 -6.12
CA GLN A 22 -8.64 -3.52 -5.30
C GLN A 22 -9.31 -4.81 -5.80
N ARG A 23 -8.50 -5.80 -6.17
CA ARG A 23 -8.96 -7.14 -6.53
C ARG A 23 -8.38 -8.15 -5.54
N TRP A 24 -9.14 -9.21 -5.29
CA TRP A 24 -8.67 -10.33 -4.48
C TRP A 24 -8.05 -11.37 -5.40
N VAL A 25 -6.79 -11.68 -5.20
CA VAL A 25 -6.15 -12.82 -5.86
C VAL A 25 -6.06 -13.98 -4.88
N GLU A 26 -6.34 -15.18 -5.38
CA GLU A 26 -6.06 -16.41 -4.64
C GLU A 26 -4.57 -16.72 -4.78
N ILE A 27 -3.90 -16.81 -3.64
CA ILE A 27 -2.52 -17.27 -3.59
C ILE A 27 -2.58 -18.78 -3.49
N THR A 28 -2.04 -19.46 -4.50
CA THR A 28 -1.91 -20.92 -4.54
C THR A 28 -0.52 -21.39 -4.11
N ASP A 29 0.43 -20.45 -3.95
CA ASP A 29 1.77 -20.75 -3.48
C ASP A 29 1.73 -21.13 -1.97
N PRO A 30 2.06 -22.39 -1.62
CA PRO A 30 1.96 -22.88 -0.25
C PRO A 30 2.93 -22.20 0.71
N GLU A 31 4.06 -21.68 0.24
CA GLU A 31 5.01 -20.97 1.10
C GLU A 31 4.50 -19.57 1.43
N VAL A 32 3.88 -18.88 0.46
CA VAL A 32 3.26 -17.56 0.69
C VAL A 32 2.03 -17.68 1.60
N ILE A 33 1.22 -18.73 1.46
CA ILE A 33 0.10 -19.01 2.37
C ILE A 33 0.60 -19.23 3.80
N LYS A 34 1.69 -19.99 4.01
CA LYS A 34 2.26 -20.21 5.35
C LYS A 34 2.74 -18.92 6.00
N THR A 35 3.38 -18.03 5.23
CA THR A 35 3.92 -16.78 5.79
C THR A 35 2.82 -15.75 6.09
N SER A 36 1.78 -15.65 5.27
CA SER A 36 0.73 -14.64 5.46
C SER A 36 -0.51 -15.14 6.19
N GLY A 37 -0.72 -16.46 6.26
CA GLY A 37 -1.91 -17.08 6.85
C GLY A 37 -3.20 -16.86 6.07
N LEU A 38 -3.15 -16.24 4.89
CA LEU A 38 -4.33 -15.85 4.10
C LEU A 38 -4.25 -16.43 2.69
N ALA A 39 -5.27 -17.22 2.31
CA ALA A 39 -5.37 -17.77 0.95
C ALA A 39 -5.72 -16.69 -0.10
N ARG A 40 -6.17 -15.51 0.33
CA ARG A 40 -6.58 -14.41 -0.54
C ARG A 40 -5.85 -13.14 -0.15
N HIS A 41 -5.17 -12.52 -1.13
CA HIS A 41 -4.47 -11.27 -0.92
C HIS A 41 -5.14 -10.16 -1.74
N PRO A 42 -5.36 -8.98 -1.13
CA PRO A 42 -5.78 -7.82 -1.88
C PRO A 42 -4.60 -7.29 -2.69
N ILE A 43 -4.78 -7.18 -4.00
CA ILE A 43 -3.86 -6.48 -4.90
C ILE A 43 -4.57 -5.23 -5.41
N VAL A 44 -3.87 -4.12 -5.34
CA VAL A 44 -4.29 -2.86 -5.94
C VAL A 44 -3.66 -2.75 -7.32
N SER A 45 -4.48 -2.52 -8.34
CA SER A 45 -4.03 -2.30 -9.71
C SER A 45 -4.64 -1.02 -10.28
N ALA A 46 -3.96 -0.38 -11.23
CA ALA A 46 -4.53 0.75 -11.96
C ALA A 46 -5.85 0.32 -12.62
N SER A 47 -6.84 1.21 -12.61
CA SER A 47 -8.12 1.03 -13.29
C SER A 47 -8.15 1.85 -14.59
N ASP A 48 -8.88 1.35 -15.58
CA ASP A 48 -9.20 2.09 -16.81
C ASP A 48 -10.20 3.23 -16.54
N ASN A 49 -10.89 3.19 -15.40
CA ASN A 49 -11.80 4.24 -14.96
C ASN A 49 -11.11 5.15 -13.92
N PRO A 50 -10.87 6.43 -14.22
CA PRO A 50 -10.25 7.36 -13.27
C PRO A 50 -11.14 7.71 -12.06
N GLN A 51 -12.43 7.36 -12.10
CA GLN A 51 -13.35 7.54 -10.98
C GLN A 51 -13.35 6.37 -9.98
N ASP A 52 -12.72 5.24 -10.32
CA ASP A 52 -12.59 4.14 -9.37
C ASP A 52 -11.71 4.55 -8.20
N GLU A 53 -12.07 4.10 -7.00
CA GLU A 53 -11.33 4.44 -5.79
C GLU A 53 -11.09 3.24 -4.89
N VAL A 54 -9.89 3.20 -4.30
CA VAL A 54 -9.55 2.25 -3.24
C VAL A 54 -9.51 3.01 -1.91
N PRO A 55 -10.51 2.84 -1.02
CA PRO A 55 -10.51 3.46 0.29
C PRO A 55 -9.41 2.84 1.18
N GLY A 56 -8.77 3.67 2.00
CA GLY A 56 -7.70 3.24 2.89
C GLY A 56 -7.35 4.27 3.94
N MET A 57 -6.15 4.12 4.50
CA MET A 57 -5.57 5.05 5.46
C MET A 57 -4.25 5.57 4.90
N VAL A 58 -4.06 6.88 4.87
CA VAL A 58 -2.77 7.51 4.58
C VAL A 58 -2.12 7.94 5.89
N PHE A 59 -0.83 7.66 6.03
CA PHE A 59 -0.05 7.96 7.22
C PHE A 59 0.98 9.03 6.93
N GLU A 60 1.19 9.92 7.91
CA GLU A 60 2.23 10.95 7.85
C GLU A 60 3.55 10.42 8.40
N ILE A 61 4.53 10.32 7.51
CA ILE A 61 5.89 9.86 7.80
C ILE A 61 6.92 10.93 7.42
N THR A 62 8.09 10.88 8.06
CA THR A 62 9.23 11.74 7.72
C THR A 62 9.98 11.20 6.50
N GLY A 63 10.86 12.03 5.92
CA GLY A 63 11.71 11.59 4.80
C GLY A 63 12.64 10.43 5.18
N GLU A 64 13.20 10.45 6.38
CA GLU A 64 14.07 9.39 6.91
C GLU A 64 13.31 8.06 7.10
N GLU A 65 12.05 8.14 7.55
CA GLU A 65 11.15 7.00 7.68
C GLU A 65 10.77 6.42 6.32
N LEU A 66 10.56 7.28 5.31
CA LEU A 66 10.29 6.85 3.94
C LEU A 66 11.52 6.13 3.34
N GLU A 67 12.73 6.64 3.56
CA GLU A 67 13.97 5.95 3.16
C GLU A 67 14.17 4.61 3.89
N ALA A 68 13.78 4.54 5.17
CA ALA A 68 13.82 3.28 5.91
C ALA A 68 12.80 2.27 5.34
N ALA A 69 11.62 2.72 4.92
CA ALA A 69 10.63 1.88 4.24
C ALA A 69 11.15 1.37 2.89
N ASP A 70 11.81 2.21 2.09
CA ASP A 70 12.45 1.80 0.84
C ASP A 70 13.48 0.68 1.05
N ARG A 71 14.23 0.73 2.16
CA ARG A 71 15.23 -0.29 2.51
C ARG A 71 14.62 -1.61 2.99
N TYR A 72 13.36 -1.62 3.43
CA TYR A 72 12.69 -2.83 3.91
C TYR A 72 12.05 -3.64 2.76
N GLU A 73 11.61 -2.99 1.68
CA GLU A 73 10.86 -3.64 0.58
C GLU A 73 11.72 -4.10 -0.61
N VAL A 74 12.94 -4.57 -0.35
CA VAL A 74 13.90 -4.96 -1.40
C VAL A 74 13.40 -6.19 -2.18
N SER A 75 12.78 -5.96 -3.35
CA SER A 75 12.99 -6.62 -4.66
C SER A 75 11.75 -6.52 -5.57
N ASP A 76 10.54 -6.54 -4.99
CA ASP A 76 9.31 -6.76 -5.76
C ASP A 76 8.34 -5.56 -5.81
N TYR A 77 8.63 -4.47 -5.08
CA TYR A 77 7.72 -3.33 -4.96
C TYR A 77 8.37 -2.02 -5.45
N LYS A 78 7.62 -1.25 -6.25
CA LYS A 78 7.99 0.07 -6.75
C LYS A 78 7.22 1.14 -5.99
N ARG A 79 7.94 2.17 -5.53
CA ARG A 79 7.33 3.37 -4.97
C ARG A 79 6.80 4.26 -6.10
N VAL A 80 5.51 4.56 -6.05
CA VAL A 80 4.82 5.46 -6.98
C VAL A 80 4.17 6.61 -6.23
N SER A 81 4.15 7.80 -6.82
CA SER A 81 3.43 8.95 -6.27
C SER A 81 2.02 8.96 -6.82
N VAL A 82 1.02 9.00 -5.94
CA VAL A 82 -0.39 9.07 -6.32
C VAL A 82 -1.07 10.27 -5.67
N ARG A 83 -2.05 10.82 -6.39
CA ARG A 83 -2.95 11.83 -5.84
C ARG A 83 -4.15 11.14 -5.21
N LEU A 84 -4.40 11.41 -3.95
CA LEU A 84 -5.53 10.88 -3.21
C LEU A 84 -6.80 11.72 -3.45
N LYS A 85 -7.95 11.17 -3.07
CA LYS A 85 -9.27 11.82 -3.18
C LYS A 85 -9.33 13.14 -2.43
N SER A 86 -8.66 13.24 -1.29
CA SER A 86 -8.52 14.51 -0.54
C SER A 86 -7.76 15.61 -1.30
N GLY A 87 -7.10 15.26 -2.41
CA GLY A 87 -6.19 16.13 -3.16
C GLY A 87 -4.75 16.08 -2.68
N ALA A 88 -4.45 15.37 -1.58
CA ALA A 88 -3.10 15.17 -1.07
C ALA A 88 -2.27 14.27 -2.00
N GLN A 89 -0.96 14.49 -1.99
CA GLN A 89 0.00 13.60 -2.63
C GLN A 89 0.49 12.56 -1.62
N ALA A 90 0.51 11.29 -2.01
CA ALA A 90 1.01 10.21 -1.17
C ALA A 90 1.93 9.26 -1.94
N TRP A 91 2.81 8.59 -1.21
CA TRP A 91 3.65 7.52 -1.74
C TRP A 91 2.99 6.18 -1.48
N VAL A 92 2.96 5.33 -2.51
CA VAL A 92 2.39 3.98 -2.46
C VAL A 92 3.42 3.01 -3.00
N TYR A 93 3.53 1.84 -2.37
CA TYR A 93 4.32 0.73 -2.86
C TYR A 93 3.39 -0.22 -3.63
N VAL A 94 3.62 -0.32 -4.94
CA VAL A 94 2.87 -1.22 -5.82
C VAL A 94 3.80 -2.32 -6.33
N LYS A 95 3.29 -3.54 -6.46
CA LYS A 95 4.09 -4.64 -7.00
C LYS A 95 4.51 -4.32 -8.45
N ALA A 96 5.80 -4.51 -8.75
CA ALA A 96 6.48 -4.07 -9.97
C ALA A 96 6.22 -4.92 -11.22
#